data_AF-A0A964KEY4-F1
#
_entry.id   AF-A0A964KEY4-F1
#
_cell.length_a   1.000
_cell.length_b   1.000
_cell.length_c   1.000
_cell.angle_alpha   90.00
_cell.angle_beta   90.00
_cell.angle_gamma   90.00
#
_symmetry.space_group_name_H-M   'P 1'
#
loop_
_entity.id
_entity.type
_entity.pdbx_description
1 polymer ?
#
loop_
_entity_poly.entity_id
_entity_poly.type
_entity_poly.pdbx_seq_one_letter_code
_entity_poly.pdbx_strand_id
1 'polypeptide(L)'
;MEIAKVRDAFDNGNPIDWIRVHRLPDTVRFVHSAHIKALSKPGMPTAQVCSTCHGDIPNAKTVGQVRSLKMGDCVACHRQNSAPTDCTTCHK
;
A
#
# COMPACT_ATOMS: atom_id res chain seq x y z
N MET A 1 5.52 22.76 -16.31
CA MET A 1 4.55 22.41 -15.23
C MET A 1 4.24 20.93 -15.30
N GLU A 2 3.95 20.27 -14.18
CA GLU A 2 3.62 18.83 -14.18
C GLU A 2 2.38 18.48 -15.03
N ILE A 3 1.43 19.43 -15.16
CA ILE A 3 0.26 19.28 -16.03
C ILE A 3 0.65 19.12 -17.51
N ALA A 4 1.72 19.77 -17.97
CA ALA A 4 2.20 19.63 -19.36
C ALA A 4 2.63 18.19 -19.63
N LYS A 5 3.37 17.57 -18.69
CA LYS A 5 3.81 16.17 -18.81
C LYS A 5 2.66 15.19 -18.99
N VAL A 6 1.55 15.41 -18.26
CA VAL A 6 0.35 14.56 -18.37
C VAL A 6 -0.35 14.73 -19.72
N ARG A 7 -0.43 15.96 -20.22
CA ARG A 7 -1.00 16.26 -21.55
C ARG A 7 -0.15 15.66 -22.66
N ASP A 8 1.17 15.87 -22.61
CA ASP A 8 2.10 15.34 -23.60
C ASP A 8 2.07 13.80 -23.63
N ALA A 9 1.96 13.14 -22.46
CA ALA A 9 1.81 11.68 -22.39
C ALA A 9 0.52 11.21 -23.07
N PHE A 10 -0.60 11.91 -22.82
CA PHE A 10 -1.89 11.61 -23.46
C PHE A 10 -1.86 11.82 -24.97
N ASP A 11 -1.37 12.97 -25.45
CA ASP A 11 -1.34 13.33 -26.86
C ASP A 11 -0.44 12.40 -27.69
N ASN A 12 0.66 11.94 -27.09
CA ASN A 12 1.58 11.00 -27.74
C ASN A 12 1.21 9.52 -27.52
N GLY A 13 0.13 9.22 -26.80
CA GLY A 13 -0.28 7.85 -26.48
C GLY A 13 0.71 7.07 -25.59
N ASN A 14 1.62 7.78 -24.90
CA ASN A 14 2.62 7.17 -24.04
C ASN A 14 2.10 7.05 -22.60
N PRO A 15 2.28 5.90 -21.93
CA PRO A 15 1.95 5.79 -20.52
C PRO A 15 2.84 6.72 -19.67
N ILE A 16 2.29 7.18 -18.55
CA ILE A 16 3.06 7.97 -17.58
C ILE A 16 3.99 7.03 -16.80
N ASP A 17 5.27 7.38 -16.74
CA ASP A 17 6.29 6.66 -15.98
C ASP A 17 6.18 6.93 -14.48
N TRP A 18 5.19 6.32 -13.84
CA TRP A 18 4.98 6.42 -12.39
C TRP A 18 6.11 5.74 -11.61
N ILE A 19 6.71 6.48 -10.67
CA ILE A 19 7.64 5.92 -9.70
C ILE A 19 6.83 5.21 -8.60
N ARG A 20 6.95 3.89 -8.52
CA ARG A 20 6.30 3.09 -7.46
C ARG A 20 7.04 3.28 -6.13
N VAL A 21 6.36 3.90 -5.16
CA VAL A 21 6.90 4.17 -3.81
C VAL A 21 6.93 2.94 -2.91
N HIS A 22 5.85 2.16 -2.91
CA HIS A 22 5.74 0.95 -2.09
C HIS A 22 6.00 -0.28 -2.95
N ARG A 23 7.16 -0.90 -2.78
CA ARG A 23 7.55 -2.13 -3.49
C ARG A 23 7.96 -3.21 -2.50
N LEU A 24 7.34 -4.38 -2.61
CA LEU A 24 7.74 -5.59 -1.91
C LEU A 24 8.57 -6.48 -2.85
N PRO A 25 9.42 -7.37 -2.31
CA PRO A 25 10.11 -8.38 -3.12
C PRO A 25 9.11 -9.26 -3.89
N ASP A 26 9.51 -9.74 -5.06
CA ASP A 26 8.62 -10.52 -5.94
C ASP A 26 8.25 -11.89 -5.35
N THR A 27 9.05 -12.41 -4.40
CA THR A 27 8.76 -13.63 -3.63
C THR A 27 7.70 -13.42 -2.53
N VAL A 28 7.17 -12.20 -2.38
CA VAL A 28 6.13 -11.85 -1.42
C VAL A 28 4.83 -11.55 -2.15
N ARG A 29 3.77 -12.26 -1.78
CA ARG A 29 2.42 -12.00 -2.27
C ARG A 29 1.62 -11.21 -1.24
N PHE A 30 1.45 -9.91 -1.48
CA PHE A 30 0.56 -9.05 -0.70
C PHE A 30 -0.83 -8.95 -1.34
N VAL A 31 -1.90 -9.17 -0.55
CA VAL A 31 -3.29 -9.15 -1.02
C VAL A 31 -4.08 -8.04 -0.32
N HIS A 32 -4.29 -6.91 -0.99
CA HIS A 32 -4.98 -5.74 -0.41
C HIS A 32 -6.35 -6.08 0.20
N SER A 33 -7.19 -6.84 -0.52
CA SER A 33 -8.56 -7.14 -0.09
C SER A 33 -8.62 -7.91 1.24
N ALA A 34 -7.70 -8.83 1.49
CA ALA A 34 -7.61 -9.58 2.74
C ALA A 34 -7.31 -8.64 3.93
N HIS A 35 -6.34 -7.73 3.75
CA HIS A 35 -5.95 -6.78 4.79
C HIS A 35 -7.05 -5.75 5.06
N ILE A 36 -7.66 -5.19 4.01
CA ILE A 36 -8.77 -4.23 4.14
C ILE A 36 -9.93 -4.89 4.88
N LYS A 37 -10.33 -6.10 4.50
CA LYS A 37 -11.41 -6.83 5.17
C LYS A 37 -11.11 -7.11 6.64
N ALA A 38 -9.88 -7.56 6.95
CA ALA A 38 -9.50 -7.90 8.32
C ALA A 38 -9.41 -6.69 9.26
N LEU A 39 -8.99 -5.53 8.74
CA LEU A 39 -8.81 -4.31 9.52
C LEU A 39 -10.05 -3.42 9.58
N SER A 40 -11.03 -3.65 8.70
CA SER A 40 -12.28 -2.90 8.71
C SER A 40 -13.09 -3.17 9.97
N LYS A 41 -13.64 -2.12 10.57
CA LYS A 41 -14.51 -2.20 11.75
C LYS A 41 -15.86 -1.52 11.47
N PRO A 42 -16.97 -1.99 12.07
CA PRO A 42 -18.25 -1.30 11.96
C PRO A 42 -18.13 0.18 12.36
N GLY A 43 -18.66 1.07 11.52
CA GLY A 43 -18.59 2.52 11.73
C GLY A 43 -17.23 3.18 11.44
N MET A 44 -16.22 2.41 11.03
CA MET A 44 -14.91 2.96 10.64
C MET A 44 -14.89 3.32 9.15
N PRO A 45 -14.50 4.55 8.77
CA PRO A 45 -14.28 4.90 7.38
C PRO A 45 -13.14 4.09 6.77
N THR A 46 -13.30 3.59 5.54
CA THR A 46 -12.26 2.87 4.81
C THR A 46 -10.95 3.65 4.72
N ALA A 47 -11.02 4.98 4.63
CA ALA A 47 -9.84 5.85 4.62
C ALA A 47 -8.92 5.61 5.84
N GLN A 48 -9.50 5.38 7.03
CA GLN A 48 -8.74 5.11 8.25
C GLN A 48 -8.02 3.76 8.19
N VAL A 49 -8.61 2.76 7.51
CA VAL A 49 -7.95 1.48 7.24
C VAL A 49 -6.74 1.68 6.31
N CYS A 50 -6.90 2.47 5.25
CA CYS A 50 -5.82 2.80 4.32
C CYS A 50 -4.66 3.54 5.01
N SER A 51 -4.99 4.51 5.88
CA SER A 51 -4.02 5.33 6.60
C SER A 51 -3.15 4.53 7.57
N THR A 52 -3.60 3.35 8.01
CA THR A 52 -2.81 2.45 8.87
C THR A 52 -1.49 2.02 8.19
N CYS A 53 -1.50 1.89 6.86
CA CYS A 53 -0.34 1.44 6.07
C CYS A 53 0.29 2.57 5.24
N HIS A 54 -0.51 3.48 4.70
CA HIS A 54 -0.05 4.52 3.77
C HIS A 54 0.04 5.92 4.40
N GLY A 55 -0.41 6.09 5.64
CA GLY A 55 -0.40 7.37 6.33
C GLY A 55 -1.52 8.31 5.87
N ASP A 56 -1.36 9.60 6.16
CA ASP A 56 -2.35 10.62 5.84
C ASP A 56 -2.25 11.08 4.38
N ILE A 57 -2.63 10.19 3.45
CA ILE A 57 -2.62 10.46 2.01
C ILE A 57 -3.43 11.71 1.62
N PRO A 58 -4.62 12.00 2.18
CA PRO A 58 -5.37 13.22 1.86
C PRO A 58 -4.60 14.52 2.09
N ASN A 59 -3.74 14.58 3.12
CA ASN A 59 -2.94 15.77 3.45
C ASN A 59 -1.48 15.67 2.99
N ALA A 60 -1.07 14.55 2.38
CA ALA A 60 0.30 14.35 1.91
C ALA A 60 0.57 15.13 0.62
N LYS A 61 1.56 16.02 0.63
CA LYS A 61 2.03 16.71 -0.59
C LYS A 61 2.58 15.74 -1.64
N THR A 62 3.23 14.67 -1.19
CA THR A 62 3.77 13.58 -2.03
C THR A 62 3.64 12.26 -1.27
N VAL A 63 3.42 11.16 -2.00
CA VAL A 63 3.36 9.82 -1.39
C VAL A 63 4.73 9.41 -0.85
N GLY A 64 4.77 8.90 0.39
CA GLY A 64 5.98 8.37 1.03
C GLY A 64 5.68 7.10 1.80
N GLN A 65 6.73 6.37 2.19
CA GLN A 65 6.59 5.19 3.06
C GLN A 65 6.55 5.62 4.52
N VAL A 66 5.40 5.44 5.19
CA VAL A 66 5.26 5.65 6.65
C VAL A 66 5.46 4.36 7.46
N ARG A 67 5.40 3.21 6.78
CA ARG A 67 5.69 1.88 7.31
C ARG A 67 6.86 1.28 6.54
N SER A 68 7.67 0.49 7.23
CA SER A 68 8.82 -0.15 6.60
C SER A 68 8.41 -1.21 5.58
N LEU A 69 7.27 -1.87 5.82
CA LEU A 69 6.77 -3.02 5.04
C LEU A 69 7.80 -4.14 4.86
N LYS A 70 8.74 -4.25 5.80
CA LYS A 70 9.67 -5.37 5.90
C LYS A 70 8.99 -6.53 6.63
N MET A 71 9.52 -7.74 6.48
CA MET A 71 8.98 -8.95 7.12
C MET A 71 8.69 -8.75 8.62
N GLY A 72 9.60 -8.12 9.36
CA GLY A 72 9.41 -7.86 10.80
C GLY A 72 8.19 -6.98 11.11
N ASP A 73 7.92 -5.97 10.27
CA ASP A 73 6.76 -5.08 10.40
C ASP A 73 5.45 -5.81 10.10
N CYS A 74 5.44 -6.63 9.04
CA CYS A 74 4.31 -7.49 8.69
C CYS A 74 3.99 -8.49 9.81
N VAL A 75 5.00 -9.24 10.28
CA VAL A 75 4.82 -10.26 11.32
C VAL A 75 4.42 -9.62 12.65
N ALA A 76 5.00 -8.49 13.03
CA ALA A 76 4.59 -7.76 14.23
C ALA A 76 3.12 -7.32 14.16
N CYS A 77 2.70 -6.75 13.03
CA CYS A 77 1.32 -6.35 12.80
C CYS A 77 0.36 -7.56 12.83
N HIS A 78 0.75 -8.68 12.22
CA HIS A 78 -0.05 -9.91 12.24
C HIS A 78 -0.22 -10.45 13.67
N ARG A 79 0.84 -10.46 14.48
CA ARG A 79 0.76 -10.87 15.90
C ARG A 79 -0.18 -9.99 16.71
N GLN A 80 -0.15 -8.67 16.49
CA GLN A 80 -1.03 -7.71 17.17
C GLN A 80 -2.52 -7.90 16.82
N ASN A 81 -2.82 -8.47 15.65
CA ASN A 81 -4.17 -8.66 15.15
C ASN A 81 -4.58 -10.14 15.10
N SER A 82 -3.82 -11.04 15.74
CA SER A 82 -4.06 -12.48 15.74
C SER A 82 -4.21 -13.09 14.34
N ALA A 83 -3.45 -12.57 13.36
CA ALA A 83 -3.44 -13.04 11.99
C ALA A 83 -2.37 -14.13 11.77
N PRO A 84 -2.50 -14.98 10.73
CA PRO A 84 -1.53 -16.03 10.43
C PRO A 84 -0.11 -15.47 10.21
N THR A 85 0.90 -16.11 10.81
CA THR A 85 2.32 -15.71 10.70
C THR A 85 3.17 -16.78 10.04
N ASP A 86 2.54 -17.82 9.48
CA ASP A 86 3.22 -18.87 8.75
C ASP A 86 3.91 -18.32 7.49
N CYS A 87 5.10 -18.85 7.16
CA CYS A 87 5.89 -18.42 6.02
C CYS A 87 5.09 -18.45 4.71
N THR A 88 4.23 -19.46 4.52
CA THR A 88 3.43 -19.65 3.30
C THR A 88 2.28 -18.65 3.16
N THR A 89 1.96 -17.92 4.23
CA THR A 89 0.97 -16.83 4.19
C THR A 89 1.42 -15.72 3.23
N CYS A 90 2.72 -15.44 3.21
CA CYS A 90 3.31 -14.34 2.44
C CYS A 90 4.16 -14.83 1.26
N HIS A 91 4.77 -16.00 1.37
CA HIS A 91 5.67 -16.56 0.37
C HIS A 91 5.02 -17.75 -0.32
N LYS A 92 4.84 -17.67 -1.64
CA LYS A 92 4.32 -18.76 -2.48
C LYS A 92 5.30 -19.09 -3.57
#